data_AF-A0A642C4K2-F1
#
_entry.id   AF-A0A642C4K2-F1
#
_cell.length_a   1.000
_cell.length_b   1.000
_cell.length_c   1.000
_cell.angle_alpha   90.00
_cell.angle_beta   90.00
_cell.angle_gamma   90.00
#
_symmetry.space_group_name_H-M   'P 1'
#
loop_
_entity.id
_entity.type
_entity.pdbx_description
1 polymer ?
#
loop_
_entity_poly.entity_id
_entity_poly.type
_entity_poly.pdbx_seq_one_letter_code
_entity_poly.pdbx_strand_id
1 'polypeptide(L)'
;RCPFHAYHRDGAMRVDGNYGATKGYEPNSYGEWKDSPHMKEPPLKASGNGEIYNYNEREYDDDYYSQPGDLFRLMPADEQQLLFENTARAMGDSELFIKQRHTRNCYKADPAYGAGVAKALGIDLQEALKE
;
A
#
# COMPACT_ATOMS: atom_id res chain seq x y z
N ARG A 1 -26.44 -4.91 10.45
CA ARG A 1 -26.94 -5.62 11.65
C ARG A 1 -27.58 -6.92 11.17
N CYS A 2 -26.96 -8.06 11.46
CA CYS A 2 -27.43 -9.40 11.11
C CYS A 2 -27.23 -10.31 12.35
N PRO A 3 -27.84 -11.51 12.39
CA PRO A 3 -27.52 -12.49 13.42
C PRO A 3 -26.01 -12.74 13.48
N PHE A 4 -25.45 -12.69 14.69
CA PHE A 4 -24.01 -12.86 14.92
C PHE A 4 -23.83 -13.94 15.99
N HIS A 5 -23.25 -15.06 15.57
CA HIS A 5 -23.03 -16.23 16.42
C HIS A 5 -21.58 -16.72 16.22
N ALA A 6 -20.66 -16.03 16.89
CA ALA A 6 -19.21 -16.25 16.80
C ALA A 6 -18.70 -16.98 18.05
N TYR A 7 -17.86 -17.98 17.86
CA TYR A 7 -17.40 -18.85 18.95
C TYR A 7 -16.66 -18.15 20.12
N HIS A 8 -15.99 -17.03 19.86
CA HIS A 8 -15.01 -16.44 20.78
C HIS A 8 -15.56 -16.11 22.18
N ARG A 9 -14.79 -16.47 23.22
CA ARG A 9 -15.11 -16.29 24.65
C ARG A 9 -14.11 -15.36 25.33
N ASP A 10 -14.56 -14.70 26.39
CA ASP A 10 -13.78 -13.82 27.26
C ASP A 10 -13.13 -12.65 26.49
N GLY A 11 -11.88 -12.33 26.81
CA GLY A 11 -11.17 -11.12 26.36
C GLY A 11 -11.38 -9.95 27.33
N ALA A 12 -10.42 -9.02 27.35
CA ALA A 12 -10.58 -7.80 28.13
C ALA A 12 -11.80 -7.01 27.64
N MET A 13 -12.54 -6.40 28.56
CA MET A 13 -13.75 -5.62 28.27
C MET A 13 -14.87 -6.43 27.59
N ARG A 14 -15.08 -7.69 27.99
CA ARG A 14 -16.21 -8.48 27.51
C ARG A 14 -17.53 -8.02 28.14
N VAL A 15 -18.38 -7.36 27.35
CA VAL A 15 -19.62 -6.70 27.80
C VAL A 15 -20.89 -7.18 27.11
N ASP A 16 -20.79 -8.18 26.23
CA ASP A 16 -21.88 -8.68 25.35
C ASP A 16 -22.63 -9.91 25.92
N GLY A 17 -22.33 -10.32 27.16
CA GLY A 17 -22.88 -11.52 27.79
C GLY A 17 -22.09 -12.82 27.54
N ASN A 18 -21.05 -12.79 26.69
CA ASN A 18 -20.05 -13.85 26.55
C ASN A 18 -20.62 -15.26 26.25
N TYR A 19 -21.74 -15.33 25.53
CA TYR A 19 -22.50 -16.56 25.25
C TYR A 19 -22.88 -17.38 26.51
N GLY A 20 -22.90 -16.76 27.69
CA GLY A 20 -23.36 -17.38 28.95
C GLY A 20 -22.74 -18.76 29.22
N ALA A 21 -23.58 -19.76 29.45
CA ALA A 21 -23.18 -21.15 29.70
C ALA A 21 -23.15 -22.03 28.44
N THR A 22 -23.32 -21.46 27.24
CA THR A 22 -23.25 -22.20 25.98
C THR A 22 -21.92 -22.96 25.90
N LYS A 23 -21.97 -24.20 25.41
CA LYS A 23 -20.80 -25.07 25.30
C LYS A 23 -19.68 -24.35 24.57
N GLY A 24 -18.45 -24.42 25.05
CA GLY A 24 -17.30 -23.74 24.42
C GLY A 24 -16.48 -24.67 23.54
N TYR A 25 -17.10 -25.61 22.79
CA TYR A 25 -16.37 -26.57 21.94
C TYR A 25 -17.21 -27.08 20.76
N GLU A 26 -16.52 -27.51 19.70
CA GLU A 26 -17.03 -28.17 18.48
C GLU A 26 -15.99 -29.24 18.05
N PRO A 27 -16.39 -30.42 17.53
CA PRO A 27 -17.77 -30.90 17.35
C PRO A 27 -18.46 -31.23 18.69
N ASN A 28 -19.78 -31.03 18.75
CA ASN A 28 -20.59 -31.35 19.93
C ASN A 28 -21.95 -31.95 19.53
N SER A 29 -22.52 -32.77 20.42
CA SER A 29 -23.82 -33.43 20.20
C SER A 29 -25.04 -32.50 20.36
N TYR A 30 -24.83 -31.21 20.62
CA TYR A 30 -25.87 -30.22 20.89
C TYR A 30 -26.12 -29.28 19.70
N GLY A 31 -25.31 -29.39 18.64
CA GLY A 31 -25.47 -28.62 17.42
C GLY A 31 -24.98 -27.18 17.49
N GLU A 32 -24.22 -26.82 18.53
CA GLU A 32 -23.61 -25.50 18.67
C GLU A 32 -22.40 -25.33 17.75
N TRP A 33 -22.18 -24.09 17.27
CA TRP A 33 -20.99 -23.67 16.48
C TRP A 33 -20.76 -24.37 15.14
N LYS A 34 -21.81 -24.88 14.50
CA LYS A 34 -21.70 -25.51 13.18
C LYS A 34 -21.14 -24.54 12.13
N ASP A 35 -20.31 -25.08 11.24
CA ASP A 35 -19.79 -24.34 10.10
C ASP A 35 -20.88 -24.06 9.04
N SER A 36 -20.51 -23.32 7.99
CA SER A 36 -21.38 -22.99 6.86
C SER A 36 -20.71 -23.40 5.54
N PRO A 37 -20.73 -24.69 5.16
CA PRO A 37 -20.01 -25.20 3.98
C PRO A 37 -20.43 -24.55 2.67
N HIS A 38 -21.65 -24.04 2.60
CA HIS A 38 -22.19 -23.33 1.43
C HIS A 38 -21.56 -21.94 1.24
N MET A 39 -20.87 -21.40 2.25
CA MET A 39 -20.10 -20.16 2.17
C MET A 39 -18.62 -20.41 1.85
N LYS A 40 -18.24 -21.64 1.49
CA LYS A 40 -16.86 -21.99 1.16
C LYS A 40 -16.37 -21.17 -0.04
N GLU A 41 -15.26 -20.47 0.15
CA GLU A 41 -14.59 -19.73 -0.91
C GLU A 41 -14.05 -20.68 -2.02
N PRO A 42 -13.99 -20.22 -3.27
CA PRO A 42 -13.39 -20.99 -4.35
C PRO A 42 -11.89 -21.20 -4.11
N PRO A 43 -11.29 -22.30 -4.61
CA PRO A 43 -9.86 -22.55 -4.45
C PRO A 43 -9.02 -21.52 -5.22
N LEU A 44 -8.05 -20.89 -4.55
CA LEU A 44 -7.02 -20.09 -5.21
C LEU A 44 -5.90 -21.02 -5.72
N LYS A 45 -5.57 -20.90 -7.01
CA LYS A 45 -4.46 -21.66 -7.61
C LYS A 45 -3.13 -21.01 -7.23
N ALA A 46 -2.24 -21.75 -6.59
CA ALA A 46 -0.83 -21.39 -6.52
C ALA A 46 -0.14 -21.77 -7.83
N SER A 47 0.77 -20.94 -8.33
CA SER A 47 1.65 -21.27 -9.45
C SER A 47 2.73 -22.28 -9.03
N GLY A 48 3.28 -23.03 -10.00
CA GLY A 48 4.26 -24.08 -9.73
C GLY A 48 3.66 -25.31 -9.03
N ASN A 49 4.51 -26.11 -8.37
CA ASN A 49 4.08 -27.28 -7.58
C ASN A 49 3.55 -26.92 -6.17
N GLY A 50 3.02 -25.70 -6.00
CA GLY A 50 2.56 -25.17 -4.71
C GLY A 50 3.68 -24.62 -3.81
N GLU A 51 4.89 -24.49 -4.33
CA GLU A 51 6.03 -23.90 -3.62
C GLU A 51 5.95 -22.38 -3.66
N ILE A 52 6.08 -21.74 -2.49
CA ILE A 52 6.10 -20.29 -2.35
C ILE A 52 7.51 -19.90 -1.88
N TYR A 53 8.22 -19.15 -2.72
CA TYR A 53 9.58 -18.69 -2.47
C TYR A 53 9.60 -17.24 -1.97
N ASN A 54 10.75 -16.79 -1.46
CA ASN A 54 10.99 -15.36 -1.23
C ASN A 54 10.93 -14.63 -2.58
N TYR A 55 9.88 -13.83 -2.76
CA TYR A 55 9.57 -13.15 -4.01
C TYR A 55 10.28 -11.79 -4.11
N ASN A 56 10.98 -11.56 -5.23
CA ASN A 56 11.55 -10.27 -5.58
C ASN A 56 10.73 -9.64 -6.72
N GLU A 57 9.86 -8.67 -6.39
CA GLU A 57 9.00 -7.98 -7.37
C GLU A 57 9.80 -7.31 -8.50
N ARG A 58 11.02 -6.83 -8.20
CA ARG A 58 11.86 -6.08 -9.14
C ARG A 58 12.34 -6.89 -10.34
N GLU A 59 12.27 -8.21 -10.27
CA GLU A 59 12.59 -9.11 -11.39
C GLU A 59 11.42 -9.26 -12.38
N TYR A 60 10.22 -8.88 -11.95
CA TYR A 60 8.97 -9.09 -12.70
C TYR A 60 8.32 -7.78 -13.15
N ASP A 61 8.49 -6.72 -12.36
CA ASP A 61 7.97 -5.38 -12.67
C ASP A 61 8.98 -4.32 -12.26
N ASP A 62 9.52 -3.62 -13.26
CA ASP A 62 10.43 -2.49 -13.10
C ASP A 62 9.84 -1.16 -13.64
N ASP A 63 8.56 -1.15 -14.00
CA ASP A 63 7.87 0.03 -14.53
C ASP A 63 7.37 0.96 -13.42
N TYR A 64 8.32 1.55 -12.71
CA TYR A 64 8.03 2.43 -11.58
C TYR A 64 7.57 3.83 -11.98
N TYR A 65 7.69 4.20 -13.25
CA TYR A 65 7.71 5.60 -13.67
C TYR A 65 6.70 5.94 -14.77
N SER A 66 6.14 4.96 -15.49
CA SER A 66 5.12 5.24 -16.53
C SER A 66 3.89 5.92 -15.94
N GLN A 67 3.24 5.29 -14.95
CA GLN A 67 1.98 5.78 -14.39
C GLN A 67 2.12 7.14 -13.70
N PRO A 68 3.16 7.42 -12.89
CA PRO A 68 3.37 8.76 -12.34
C PRO A 68 3.63 9.81 -13.43
N GLY A 69 4.35 9.45 -14.48
CA GLY A 69 4.60 10.34 -15.62
C GLY A 69 3.32 10.69 -16.37
N ASP A 70 2.46 9.69 -16.61
CA ASP A 70 1.16 9.88 -17.26
C ASP A 70 0.25 10.79 -16.42
N LEU A 71 0.18 10.56 -15.12
CA LEU A 71 -0.59 11.41 -14.22
C LEU A 71 -0.09 12.85 -14.24
N PHE A 72 1.23 13.06 -14.22
CA PHE A 72 1.83 14.40 -14.30
C PHE A 72 1.49 15.11 -15.61
N ARG A 73 1.52 14.40 -16.75
CA ARG A 73 1.18 14.96 -18.07
C ARG A 73 -0.30 15.34 -18.22
N LEU A 74 -1.18 14.77 -17.40
CA LEU A 74 -2.59 15.13 -17.34
C LEU A 74 -2.85 16.39 -16.50
N MET A 75 -1.92 16.80 -15.64
CA MET A 75 -2.10 17.98 -14.79
C MET A 75 -1.98 19.28 -15.60
N PRO A 76 -2.87 20.26 -15.36
CA PRO A 76 -2.67 21.61 -15.87
C PRO A 76 -1.46 22.27 -15.19
N ALA A 77 -0.90 23.31 -15.83
CA ALA A 77 0.35 23.94 -15.41
C ALA A 77 0.32 24.52 -13.97
N ASP A 78 -0.84 25.00 -13.51
CA ASP A 78 -1.03 25.47 -12.14
C ASP A 78 -0.98 24.33 -11.11
N GLU A 79 -1.60 23.18 -11.41
CA GLU A 79 -1.48 21.97 -10.59
C GLU A 79 -0.06 21.40 -10.58
N GLN A 80 0.64 21.41 -11.72
CA GLN A 80 2.05 21.02 -11.78
C GLN A 80 2.92 21.93 -10.89
N GLN A 81 2.67 23.24 -10.91
CA GLN A 81 3.38 24.18 -10.04
C GLN A 81 3.08 23.91 -8.55
N LEU A 82 1.82 23.68 -8.20
CA LEU A 82 1.42 23.31 -6.84
C LEU A 82 2.10 22.00 -6.40
N LEU A 83 2.19 21.01 -7.28
CA LEU A 83 2.89 19.76 -7.02
C LEU A 83 4.37 20.01 -6.68
N PHE A 84 5.08 20.80 -7.48
CA PHE A 84 6.49 21.10 -7.22
C PHE A 84 6.70 21.80 -5.86
N GLU A 85 5.89 22.82 -5.57
CA GLU A 85 6.00 23.61 -4.34
C GLU A 85 5.62 22.82 -3.09
N ASN A 86 4.57 22.01 -3.17
CA ASN A 86 4.15 21.16 -2.07
C ASN A 86 5.22 20.10 -1.77
N THR A 87 5.79 19.47 -2.80
CA THR A 87 6.90 18.53 -2.65
C THR A 87 8.11 19.20 -1.99
N ALA A 88 8.53 20.36 -2.48
CA ALA A 88 9.69 21.06 -1.92
C ALA A 88 9.49 21.45 -0.45
N ARG A 89 8.30 21.97 -0.10
CA ARG A 89 7.94 22.33 1.27
C ARG A 89 7.92 21.10 2.19
N ALA A 90 7.40 19.97 1.72
CA ALA A 90 7.34 18.73 2.48
C ALA A 90 8.72 18.10 2.70
N MET A 91 9.64 18.22 1.75
CA MET A 91 11.01 17.74 1.92
C MET A 91 11.82 18.57 2.92
N GLY A 92 11.44 19.83 3.16
CA GLY A 92 12.00 20.67 4.21
C GLY A 92 13.53 20.70 4.22
N ASP A 93 14.13 20.39 5.37
CA ASP A 93 15.57 20.36 5.62
C ASP A 93 16.23 19.00 5.38
N SER A 94 15.55 18.06 4.71
CA SER A 94 16.14 16.77 4.32
C SER A 94 17.49 16.94 3.64
N GLU A 95 18.38 15.98 3.87
CA GLU A 95 19.74 15.98 3.33
C GLU A 95 19.74 16.06 1.81
N LEU A 96 20.76 16.73 1.26
CA LEU A 96 20.86 16.99 -0.17
C LEU A 96 20.74 15.73 -1.03
N PHE A 97 21.39 14.63 -0.63
CA PHE A 97 21.33 13.37 -1.37
C PHE A 97 19.92 12.74 -1.42
N ILE A 98 19.06 13.03 -0.43
CA ILE A 98 17.66 12.58 -0.41
C ILE A 98 16.86 13.41 -1.42
N LYS A 99 17.04 14.74 -1.41
CA LYS A 99 16.45 15.67 -2.37
C LYS A 99 16.82 15.30 -3.81
N GLN A 100 18.11 15.07 -4.06
CA GLN A 100 18.62 14.63 -5.36
C GLN A 100 18.03 13.28 -5.79
N ARG A 101 17.93 12.30 -4.87
CA ARG A 101 17.30 11.00 -5.16
C ARG A 101 15.83 11.15 -5.58
N HIS A 102 15.06 11.98 -4.88
CA HIS A 102 13.66 12.22 -5.24
C HIS A 102 13.55 12.92 -6.60
N THR A 103 14.36 13.96 -6.83
CA THR A 103 14.45 14.63 -8.13
C THR A 103 14.75 13.67 -9.28
N ARG A 104 15.71 12.73 -9.11
CA ARG A 104 15.99 11.70 -10.14
C ARG A 104 14.78 10.82 -10.43
N ASN A 105 14.06 10.39 -9.41
CA ASN A 105 12.88 9.56 -9.58
C ASN A 105 11.75 10.34 -10.29
N CYS A 106 11.52 11.60 -9.93
CA CYS A 106 10.60 12.47 -10.65
C CYS A 106 11.01 12.67 -12.12
N TYR A 107 12.32 12.81 -12.37
CA TYR A 107 12.85 12.95 -13.74
C TYR A 107 12.67 11.67 -14.57
N LYS A 108 12.80 10.49 -13.95
CA LYS A 108 12.51 9.20 -14.60
C LYS A 108 11.03 9.07 -14.99
N ALA A 109 10.12 9.68 -14.23
CA ALA A 109 8.69 9.75 -14.57
C ALA A 109 8.39 10.74 -15.70
N ASP A 110 8.93 11.96 -15.59
CA ASP A 110 8.87 12.96 -16.65
C ASP A 110 10.01 13.99 -16.47
N PRO A 111 10.76 14.35 -17.53
CA PRO A 111 11.83 15.35 -17.44
C PRO A 111 11.36 16.71 -16.89
N ALA A 112 10.15 17.16 -17.25
CA ALA A 112 9.60 18.42 -16.76
C ALA A 112 9.21 18.32 -15.28
N TYR A 113 8.77 17.15 -14.82
CA TYR A 113 8.50 16.91 -13.41
C TYR A 113 9.78 17.00 -12.58
N GLY A 114 10.83 16.26 -12.97
CA GLY A 114 12.13 16.33 -12.29
C GLY A 114 12.72 17.75 -12.26
N ALA A 115 12.64 18.48 -13.39
CA ALA A 115 13.12 19.85 -13.47
C ALA A 115 12.31 20.82 -12.57
N GLY A 116 10.99 20.68 -12.54
CA GLY A 116 10.10 21.47 -11.68
C GLY A 116 10.43 21.27 -10.20
N VAL A 117 10.60 20.02 -9.78
CA VAL A 117 10.96 19.67 -8.40
C VAL A 117 12.36 20.17 -8.03
N ALA A 118 13.36 20.00 -8.90
CA ALA A 118 14.72 20.51 -8.66
C ALA A 118 14.72 22.03 -8.44
N LYS A 119 13.98 22.76 -9.28
CA LYS A 119 13.82 24.20 -9.18
C LYS A 119 13.15 24.61 -7.86
N ALA A 120 12.05 23.94 -7.48
CA ALA A 120 11.33 24.24 -6.25
C ALA A 120 12.16 23.93 -4.99
N LEU A 121 13.02 22.91 -5.04
CA LEU A 121 13.96 22.55 -3.98
C LEU A 121 15.19 23.47 -3.91
N GLY A 122 15.43 24.30 -4.94
CA GLY A 122 16.60 25.17 -5.03
C GLY A 122 17.91 24.40 -5.23
N ILE A 123 17.87 23.25 -5.91
CA ILE A 123 19.05 22.41 -6.18
C ILE A 123 19.39 22.37 -7.67
N ASP A 124 20.66 22.13 -7.99
CA ASP A 124 21.08 21.97 -9.39
C ASP A 124 20.59 20.63 -9.96
N LEU A 125 19.85 20.70 -11.06
CA LEU A 125 19.29 19.50 -11.70
C LEU A 125 20.41 18.60 -12.23
N GLN A 126 21.46 19.15 -12.83
CA GLN A 126 22.52 18.34 -13.43
C GLN A 126 23.31 17.60 -12.37
N GLU A 127 23.55 18.22 -11.21
CA GLU A 127 24.14 17.58 -10.04
C GLU A 127 23.22 16.51 -9.47
N ALA A 128 21.90 16.77 -9.39
CA ALA A 128 20.94 15.76 -8.94
C ALA A 128 20.91 14.52 -9.85
N LEU A 129 21.09 14.69 -11.17
CA LEU A 129 21.06 13.59 -12.15
C LEU A 129 22.36 12.78 -12.21
N LYS A 130 23.46 13.24 -11.61
CA LYS A 130 24.70 12.44 -11.51
C LYS A 130 24.48 11.31 -10.50
N GLU A 131 24.78 10.09 -10.92
CA GLU A 131 24.83 8.90 -10.06
C GLU A 131 26.26 8.68 -9.53
#